data_AF-A0A9D9G782-F1
#
_entry.id   AF-A0A9D9G782-F1
#
_cell.length_a   1.000
_cell.length_b   1.000
_cell.length_c   1.000
_cell.angle_alpha   90.00
_cell.angle_beta   90.00
_cell.angle_gamma   90.00
#
_symmetry.space_group_name_H-M   'P 1'
#
loop_
_entity.id
_entity.type
_entity.pdbx_description
1 polymer ?
#
loop_
_entity_poly.entity_id
_entity_poly.type
_entity_poly.pdbx_seq_one_letter_code
_entity_poly.pdbx_strand_id
1 'polypeptide(L)'
;MWLVLAFLSAALLGFYDVCKKYSLRGNAVLPILFLNTLFCSIIFLPLAFQTPFGGWEVQRYILLKACIVLSSWLLGYIGIKHLPITIVGPINATRPMLVLLGALLIFGERLNLWQWAGVMLAILSFCLLSRSGKKEGIDFRHNRWIFCIAGAAILGAISGLYDKYLMTTEGGLGLPRLTVQCWYNFYQAGIMGVMLLLLWWPG
;
A
#
# COMPACT_ATOMS: atom_id res chain seq x y z
N MET A 1 -4.18 24.62 1.66
CA MET A 1 -2.92 24.04 2.17
C MET A 1 -3.06 22.59 2.67
N TRP A 2 -3.69 21.71 1.88
CA TRP A 2 -3.52 20.24 1.99
C TRP A 2 -3.43 19.63 0.59
N LEU A 3 -4.14 20.24 -0.38
CA LEU A 3 -4.02 19.95 -1.81
C LEU A 3 -2.59 19.98 -2.33
N VAL A 4 -1.79 20.98 -1.98
CA VAL A 4 -0.36 21.05 -2.38
C VAL A 4 0.42 19.85 -1.87
N LEU A 5 0.20 19.45 -0.61
CA LEU A 5 0.83 18.25 -0.03
C LEU A 5 0.33 16.97 -0.71
N ALA A 6 -0.95 16.91 -1.11
CA ALA A 6 -1.51 15.78 -1.83
C ALA A 6 -0.91 15.65 -3.24
N PHE A 7 -0.77 16.75 -3.99
CA PHE A 7 -0.12 16.75 -5.30
C PHE A 7 1.36 16.43 -5.21
N LEU A 8 2.06 17.00 -4.22
CA LEU A 8 3.47 16.66 -3.96
C LEU A 8 3.63 15.17 -3.63
N SER A 9 2.77 14.63 -2.77
CA SER A 9 2.76 13.21 -2.43
C SER A 9 2.48 12.33 -3.66
N ALA A 10 1.53 12.70 -4.51
CA ALA A 10 1.23 11.98 -5.75
C ALA A 10 2.43 12.00 -6.72
N ALA A 11 3.11 13.14 -6.87
CA ALA A 11 4.31 13.25 -7.69
C ALA A 11 5.45 12.37 -7.14
N LEU A 12 5.72 12.44 -5.83
CA LEU A 12 6.73 11.60 -5.17
C LEU A 12 6.40 10.11 -5.27
N LEU A 13 5.13 9.73 -5.18
CA LEU A 13 4.69 8.36 -5.37
C LEU A 13 4.95 7.87 -6.80
N GLY A 14 4.72 8.72 -7.80
CA GLY A 14 5.06 8.44 -9.20
C GLY A 14 6.56 8.21 -9.40
N PHE A 15 7.41 9.09 -8.86
CA PHE A 15 8.87 8.89 -8.87
C PHE A 15 9.28 7.59 -8.17
N TYR A 16 8.69 7.31 -7.01
CA TYR A 16 8.94 6.08 -6.26
C TYR A 16 8.58 4.82 -7.07
N ASP A 17 7.45 4.80 -7.78
CA ASP A 17 7.05 3.65 -8.61
C ASP A 17 7.98 3.41 -9.80
N VAL A 18 8.46 4.49 -10.44
CA VAL A 18 9.47 4.40 -11.52
C VAL A 18 10.80 3.88 -10.98
N CYS A 19 11.30 4.44 -9.88
CA CYS A 19 12.52 4.00 -9.22
C CYS A 19 12.42 2.53 -8.79
N LYS A 20 11.29 2.14 -8.18
CA LYS A 20 11.02 0.76 -7.75
C LYS A 20 11.07 -0.21 -8.93
N LYS A 21 10.42 0.11 -10.06
CA LYS A 21 10.48 -0.73 -11.27
C LYS A 21 11.91 -0.83 -11.79
N TYR A 22 12.67 0.26 -11.78
CA TYR A 22 14.06 0.26 -12.21
C TYR A 22 14.93 -0.61 -11.29
N SER A 23 14.81 -0.47 -9.97
CA SER A 23 15.51 -1.32 -9.01
C SER A 23 15.22 -2.80 -9.22
N LEU A 24 13.99 -3.17 -9.58
CA LEU A 24 13.58 -4.56 -9.81
C LEU A 24 14.10 -5.17 -11.13
N ARG A 25 14.79 -4.41 -11.98
CA ARG A 25 15.45 -4.94 -13.19
C ARG A 25 16.72 -5.68 -12.78
N GLY A 26 16.76 -6.99 -13.03
CA GLY A 26 17.92 -7.84 -12.72
C GLY A 26 18.08 -8.21 -11.23
N ASN A 27 17.39 -7.52 -10.33
CA ASN A 27 17.45 -7.79 -8.89
C ASN A 27 16.25 -8.61 -8.39
N ALA A 28 16.40 -9.16 -7.20
CA ALA A 28 15.37 -9.91 -6.52
C ALA A 28 14.39 -9.03 -5.73
N VAL A 29 13.16 -9.51 -5.58
CA VAL A 29 12.10 -8.75 -4.90
C VAL A 29 12.39 -8.59 -3.40
N LEU A 30 12.75 -9.68 -2.73
CA LEU A 30 12.91 -9.71 -1.27
C LEU A 30 14.00 -8.74 -0.78
N PRO A 31 15.24 -8.73 -1.34
CA PRO A 31 16.27 -7.79 -0.91
C PRO A 31 15.89 -6.33 -1.14
N ILE A 32 15.25 -6.00 -2.27
CA ILE A 32 14.84 -4.62 -2.56
C ILE A 32 13.76 -4.17 -1.60
N LEU A 33 12.77 -5.03 -1.34
CA LEU A 33 11.70 -4.73 -0.40
C LEU A 33 12.25 -4.58 1.02
N PHE A 34 13.20 -5.43 1.43
CA PHE A 34 13.88 -5.32 2.71
C PHE A 34 14.64 -3.99 2.84
N LEU A 35 15.48 -3.63 1.86
CA LEU A 35 16.21 -2.36 1.88
C LEU A 35 15.26 -1.17 1.93
N ASN A 36 14.14 -1.21 1.20
CA ASN A 36 13.10 -0.19 1.27
C ASN A 36 12.53 -0.06 2.70
N THR A 37 12.13 -1.16 3.33
CA THR A 37 11.61 -1.15 4.71
C THR A 37 12.66 -0.73 5.74
N LEU A 38 13.92 -1.09 5.52
CA LEU A 38 15.05 -0.76 6.40
C LEU A 38 15.32 0.75 6.37
N PHE A 39 15.45 1.34 5.19
CA PHE A 39 15.67 2.79 5.07
C PHE A 39 14.50 3.59 5.62
N CYS A 40 13.26 3.16 5.38
CA CYS A 40 12.09 3.76 6.01
C CYS A 40 12.20 3.69 7.55
N SER A 41 12.54 2.55 8.11
CA SER A 41 12.68 2.39 9.57
C SER A 41 13.78 3.26 10.17
N ILE A 42 14.92 3.41 9.48
CA ILE A 42 16.02 4.29 9.91
C ILE A 42 15.55 5.76 9.96
N ILE A 43 14.80 6.21 8.95
CA ILE A 43 14.26 7.58 8.91
C ILE A 43 13.27 7.81 10.07
N PHE A 44 12.47 6.81 10.42
CA PHE A 44 11.51 6.88 11.52
C PHE A 44 12.12 6.62 12.91
N LEU A 45 13.40 6.27 13.00
CA LEU A 45 14.09 5.93 14.24
C LEU A 45 14.14 7.07 15.28
N PRO A 46 14.43 8.33 14.92
CA PRO A 46 14.40 9.44 15.88
C PRO A 46 13.01 9.68 16.47
N LEU A 47 11.96 9.43 15.67
CA LEU A 47 10.56 9.59 16.09
C LEU A 47 10.12 8.44 16.99
N ALA A 48 10.67 7.24 16.81
CA ALA A 48 10.37 6.06 17.60
C ALA A 48 10.68 6.25 19.08
N PHE A 49 11.79 6.93 19.40
CA PHE A 49 12.18 7.23 20.78
C PHE A 49 11.20 8.15 21.51
N GLN A 50 10.40 8.91 20.75
CA GLN A 50 9.39 9.83 21.30
C GLN A 50 8.01 9.17 21.40
N THR A 51 7.82 8.00 20.79
CA THR A 51 6.53 7.31 20.78
C THR A 51 6.45 6.24 21.87
N PRO A 52 5.45 6.29 22.77
CA PRO A 52 5.25 5.25 23.77
C PRO A 52 4.88 3.91 23.13
N PHE A 53 5.32 2.80 23.74
CA PHE A 53 5.08 1.43 23.26
C PHE A 53 3.61 0.99 23.34
N GLY A 54 2.77 1.62 24.17
CA GLY A 54 1.32 1.39 24.15
C GLY A 54 0.82 0.01 24.61
N GLY A 55 1.69 -0.87 25.13
CA GLY A 55 1.32 -2.19 25.65
C GLY A 55 1.05 -3.24 24.56
N TRP A 56 1.06 -4.53 24.94
CA TRP A 56 0.93 -5.66 24.00
C TRP A 56 -0.39 -5.65 23.20
N GLU A 57 -1.46 -5.19 23.84
CA GLU A 57 -2.79 -5.07 23.25
C GLU A 57 -2.81 -4.17 22.02
N VAL A 58 -2.05 -3.07 22.03
CA VAL A 58 -1.92 -2.18 20.87
C VAL A 58 -0.99 -2.79 19.82
N GLN A 59 0.10 -3.39 20.27
CA GLN A 59 1.14 -3.92 19.38
C GLN A 59 0.65 -5.09 18.53
N ARG A 60 -0.21 -5.98 19.05
CA ARG A 60 -0.81 -7.07 18.24
C ARG A 60 -1.60 -6.53 17.04
N TYR A 61 -2.30 -5.40 17.19
CA TYR A 61 -3.05 -4.80 16.09
C TYR A 61 -2.14 -4.17 15.05
N ILE A 62 -1.05 -3.52 15.48
CA ILE A 62 -0.04 -2.94 14.59
C ILE A 62 0.74 -4.05 13.86
N LEU A 63 1.03 -5.16 14.54
CA LEU A 63 1.66 -6.33 13.95
C LEU A 63 0.78 -6.95 12.86
N LEU A 64 -0.53 -7.10 13.12
CA LEU A 64 -1.48 -7.59 12.12
C LEU A 64 -1.50 -6.68 10.88
N LYS A 65 -1.50 -5.35 11.06
CA LYS A 65 -1.34 -4.39 9.96
C LYS A 65 -0.06 -4.66 9.17
N ALA A 66 1.06 -4.80 9.85
CA ALA A 66 2.36 -5.02 9.21
C ALA A 66 2.34 -6.27 8.32
N CYS A 67 1.75 -7.37 8.80
CA CYS A 67 1.57 -8.59 8.00
C CYS A 67 0.72 -8.33 6.74
N ILE A 68 -0.44 -7.69 6.86
CA ILE A 68 -1.33 -7.40 5.73
C ILE A 68 -0.60 -6.54 4.68
N VAL A 69 0.09 -5.49 5.12
CA VAL A 69 0.77 -4.60 4.18
C VAL A 69 1.98 -5.28 3.54
N LEU A 70 2.77 -6.05 4.28
CA LEU A 70 3.88 -6.79 3.70
C LEU A 70 3.42 -7.81 2.66
N SER A 71 2.33 -8.53 2.92
CA SER A 71 1.74 -9.43 1.92
C SER A 71 1.29 -8.66 0.68
N SER A 72 0.66 -7.48 0.85
CA SER A 72 0.31 -6.59 -0.26
C SER A 72 1.55 -6.14 -1.04
N TRP A 73 2.61 -5.72 -0.36
CA TRP A 73 3.83 -5.23 -0.99
C TRP A 73 4.61 -6.33 -1.70
N LEU A 74 4.69 -7.53 -1.12
CA LEU A 74 5.35 -8.67 -1.76
C LEU A 74 4.67 -9.01 -3.10
N LEU A 75 3.35 -9.17 -3.10
CA LEU A 75 2.57 -9.41 -4.32
C LEU A 75 2.70 -8.24 -5.32
N GLY A 76 2.68 -7.00 -4.80
CA GLY A 76 2.84 -5.78 -5.58
C GLY A 76 4.19 -5.72 -6.30
N TYR A 77 5.29 -5.98 -5.60
CA TYR A 77 6.63 -5.97 -6.16
C TYR A 77 6.85 -7.12 -7.15
N ILE A 78 6.33 -8.32 -6.85
CA ILE A 78 6.36 -9.46 -7.79
C ILE A 78 5.63 -9.12 -9.08
N GLY A 79 4.44 -8.50 -8.99
CA GLY A 79 3.69 -8.08 -10.16
C GLY A 79 4.38 -6.95 -10.92
N ILE A 80 4.92 -5.93 -10.23
CA ILE A 80 5.66 -4.82 -10.84
C ILE A 80 6.89 -5.34 -11.57
N LYS A 81 7.58 -6.36 -11.04
CA LYS A 81 8.74 -6.95 -11.69
C LYS A 81 8.38 -7.49 -13.09
N HIS A 82 7.26 -8.19 -13.21
CA HIS A 82 6.89 -8.91 -14.44
C HIS A 82 5.91 -8.17 -15.38
N LEU A 83 5.21 -7.14 -14.90
CA LEU A 83 4.27 -6.36 -15.69
C LEU A 83 4.82 -4.97 -16.02
N PRO A 84 4.43 -4.36 -17.14
CA PRO A 84 4.78 -2.97 -17.43
C PRO A 84 4.02 -2.03 -16.48
N ILE A 85 4.65 -0.89 -16.14
CA ILE A 85 4.07 0.11 -15.22
C ILE A 85 2.72 0.64 -15.74
N THR A 86 2.55 0.69 -17.05
CA THR A 86 1.33 1.10 -17.77
C THR A 86 0.11 0.21 -17.47
N ILE A 87 0.31 -1.04 -17.04
CA ILE A 87 -0.76 -1.93 -16.55
C ILE A 87 -0.92 -1.84 -15.04
N VAL A 88 0.20 -1.81 -14.31
CA VAL A 88 0.17 -1.78 -12.85
C VAL A 88 -0.44 -0.47 -12.34
N GLY A 89 -0.16 0.65 -13.00
CA GLY A 89 -0.66 1.97 -12.65
C GLY A 89 -2.19 2.00 -12.55
N PRO A 90 -2.93 1.59 -13.62
CA PRO A 90 -4.36 1.44 -13.54
C PRO A 90 -4.81 0.49 -12.40
N ILE A 91 -4.28 -0.72 -12.27
CA ILE A 91 -4.80 -1.62 -11.22
C ILE A 91 -4.57 -1.05 -9.80
N ASN A 92 -3.45 -0.37 -9.55
CA ASN A 92 -3.24 0.31 -8.28
C ASN A 92 -4.17 1.53 -8.09
N ALA A 93 -4.51 2.22 -9.17
CA ALA A 93 -5.45 3.33 -9.15
C ALA A 93 -6.91 2.92 -8.90
N THR A 94 -7.26 1.62 -8.93
CA THR A 94 -8.56 1.14 -8.44
C THR A 94 -8.61 0.97 -6.93
N ARG A 95 -7.46 0.96 -6.23
CA ARG A 95 -7.42 0.79 -4.77
C ARG A 95 -8.29 1.81 -4.02
N PRO A 96 -8.30 3.12 -4.35
CA PRO A 96 -9.19 4.08 -3.71
C PRO A 96 -10.67 3.71 -3.83
N MET A 97 -11.09 3.12 -4.96
CA MET A 97 -12.48 2.67 -5.16
C MET A 97 -12.83 1.49 -4.24
N LEU A 98 -11.91 0.54 -4.07
CA LEU A 98 -12.08 -0.58 -3.15
C LEU A 98 -12.18 -0.12 -1.69
N VAL A 99 -11.33 0.84 -1.29
CA VAL A 99 -11.38 1.45 0.04
C VAL A 99 -12.69 2.21 0.24
N LEU A 100 -13.13 2.99 -0.75
CA LEU A 100 -14.41 3.70 -0.67
C LEU A 100 -15.59 2.75 -0.47
N LEU A 101 -15.68 1.70 -1.29
CA LEU A 101 -16.75 0.70 -1.16
C LEU A 101 -16.73 0.02 0.21
N GLY A 102 -15.55 -0.39 0.67
CA GLY A 102 -15.41 -0.97 2.01
C GLY A 102 -15.80 0.04 3.10
N ALA A 103 -15.52 1.33 2.91
CA ALA A 103 -15.82 2.33 3.90
C ALA A 103 -17.33 2.61 4.03
N LEU A 104 -18.04 2.61 2.89
CA LEU A 104 -19.50 2.68 2.83
C LEU A 104 -20.15 1.45 3.50
N LEU A 105 -19.64 0.25 3.22
CA LEU A 105 -20.24 -1.00 3.70
C LEU A 105 -19.93 -1.30 5.16
N ILE A 106 -18.69 -1.08 5.61
CA ILE A 106 -18.23 -1.47 6.96
C ILE A 106 -18.47 -0.36 7.97
N PHE A 107 -18.17 0.89 7.63
CA PHE A 107 -18.31 2.04 8.54
C PHE A 107 -19.64 2.77 8.37
N GLY A 108 -20.49 2.34 7.43
CA GLY A 108 -21.79 2.97 7.19
C GLY A 108 -21.70 4.43 6.74
N GLU A 109 -20.57 4.82 6.14
CA GLU A 109 -20.36 6.21 5.72
C GLU A 109 -21.40 6.65 4.70
N ARG A 110 -21.85 7.90 4.81
CA ARG A 110 -22.77 8.51 3.87
C ARG A 110 -22.05 9.57 3.08
N LEU A 111 -22.08 9.43 1.75
CA LEU A 111 -21.47 10.39 0.85
C LEU A 111 -22.48 11.48 0.50
N ASN A 112 -22.01 12.73 0.48
CA ASN A 112 -22.76 13.86 -0.04
C ASN A 112 -22.80 13.83 -1.59
N LEU A 113 -23.74 14.55 -2.20
CA LEU A 113 -23.90 14.68 -3.65
C LEU A 113 -22.61 15.11 -4.35
N TRP A 114 -21.88 16.07 -3.77
CA TRP A 114 -20.59 16.54 -4.28
C TRP A 114 -19.48 15.48 -4.18
N GLN A 115 -19.49 14.64 -3.15
CA GLN A 115 -18.54 13.53 -3.03
C GLN A 115 -18.86 12.46 -4.08
N TRP A 116 -20.15 12.16 -4.30
CA TRP A 116 -20.58 11.30 -5.40
C TRP A 116 -20.16 11.81 -6.78
N ALA A 117 -20.26 13.12 -7.02
CA ALA A 117 -19.74 13.73 -8.24
C ALA A 117 -18.23 13.51 -8.39
N GLY A 118 -17.45 13.67 -7.31
CA GLY A 118 -16.02 13.37 -7.29
C GLY A 118 -15.71 11.88 -7.54
N VAL A 119 -16.49 10.97 -6.98
CA VAL A 119 -16.37 9.52 -7.20
C VAL A 119 -16.64 9.17 -8.66
N MET A 120 -17.70 9.71 -9.26
CA MET A 120 -18.01 9.49 -10.68
C MET A 120 -16.91 10.03 -11.59
N LEU A 121 -16.34 11.20 -11.27
CA LEU A 121 -15.21 11.76 -12.00
C LEU A 121 -13.96 10.87 -11.89
N ALA A 122 -13.68 10.31 -10.71
CA ALA A 122 -12.57 9.38 -10.50
C ALA A 122 -12.75 8.08 -11.28
N ILE A 123 -13.96 7.51 -11.29
CA ILE A 123 -14.30 6.31 -12.09
C ILE A 123 -14.14 6.61 -13.58
N LEU A 124 -14.62 7.76 -14.06
CA LEU A 124 -14.47 8.15 -15.47
C LEU A 124 -12.99 8.27 -15.87
N SER A 125 -12.19 8.93 -15.03
CA SER A 125 -10.74 9.07 -15.23
C SER A 125 -10.06 7.71 -15.29
N PHE A 126 -10.48 6.79 -14.42
CA PHE A 126 -10.01 5.41 -14.40
C PHE A 126 -10.35 4.66 -15.70
N CYS A 127 -11.59 4.77 -16.18
CA CYS A 127 -12.02 4.14 -17.42
C CYS A 127 -11.21 4.65 -18.64
N LEU A 128 -10.89 5.94 -18.68
CA LEU A 128 -10.05 6.52 -19.74
C LEU A 128 -8.61 5.97 -19.68
N LEU A 129 -8.01 5.89 -18.49
CA LEU A 129 -6.68 5.29 -18.31
C LEU A 129 -6.65 3.81 -18.71
N SER A 130 -7.67 3.04 -18.32
CA SER A 130 -7.79 1.61 -18.68
C SER A 130 -7.92 1.39 -20.19
N ARG A 131 -8.64 2.27 -20.91
CA ARG A 131 -8.74 2.20 -22.38
C ARG A 131 -7.41 2.50 -23.07
N SER A 132 -6.60 3.40 -22.51
CA SER A 132 -5.26 3.68 -23.03
C SER A 132 -4.33 2.46 -22.89
N GLY A 133 -4.38 1.76 -21.75
CA GLY A 133 -3.54 0.57 -21.50
C GLY A 133 -3.89 -0.65 -22.37
N LYS A 134 -5.13 -0.76 -22.87
CA LYS A 134 -5.54 -1.86 -23.77
C LYS A 134 -4.81 -1.86 -25.11
N LYS A 135 -4.20 -0.74 -25.52
CA LYS A 135 -3.43 -0.66 -26.77
C LYS A 135 -2.06 -1.35 -26.70
N GLU A 136 -1.63 -1.84 -25.53
CA GLU A 136 -0.32 -2.50 -25.35
C GLU A 136 -0.33 -4.01 -25.59
N GLY A 137 -1.44 -4.60 -26.10
CA GLY A 137 -1.43 -5.98 -26.59
C GLY A 137 -1.27 -7.06 -25.51
N ILE A 138 -1.46 -6.74 -24.23
CA ILE A 138 -1.34 -7.70 -23.13
C ILE A 138 -2.69 -8.39 -22.90
N ASP A 139 -2.67 -9.72 -22.96
CA ASP A 139 -3.83 -10.55 -22.67
C ASP A 139 -4.11 -10.58 -21.15
N PHE A 140 -5.13 -9.82 -20.75
CA PHE A 140 -5.50 -9.61 -19.35
C PHE A 140 -5.98 -10.88 -18.63
N ARG A 141 -6.35 -11.94 -19.36
CA ARG A 141 -7.04 -13.10 -18.77
C ARG A 141 -6.14 -14.25 -18.33
N HIS A 142 -4.92 -14.36 -18.85
CA HIS A 142 -4.06 -15.53 -18.59
C HIS A 142 -2.80 -15.25 -17.76
N ASN A 143 -2.57 -14.00 -17.36
CA ASN A 143 -1.31 -13.63 -16.75
C ASN A 143 -1.38 -13.71 -15.22
N ARG A 144 -0.73 -14.73 -14.63
CA ARG A 144 -0.63 -14.92 -13.16
C ARG A 144 -0.19 -13.67 -12.39
N TRP A 145 0.59 -12.80 -13.03
CA TRP A 145 1.08 -11.56 -12.41
C TRP A 145 0.01 -10.49 -12.24
N ILE A 146 -1.04 -10.50 -13.08
CA ILE A 146 -2.20 -9.61 -12.93
C ILE A 146 -2.96 -9.98 -11.65
N PHE A 147 -3.12 -11.28 -11.37
CA PHE A 147 -3.68 -11.75 -10.10
C PHE A 147 -2.83 -11.32 -8.89
N CYS A 148 -1.49 -11.32 -9.01
CA CYS A 148 -0.63 -10.79 -7.94
C CYS A 148 -0.90 -9.30 -7.68
N ILE A 149 -0.96 -8.46 -8.72
CA ILE A 149 -1.26 -7.03 -8.54
C ILE A 149 -2.69 -6.81 -8.02
N ALA A 150 -3.67 -7.56 -8.52
CA ALA A 150 -5.04 -7.47 -8.04
C ALA A 150 -5.14 -7.86 -6.55
N GLY A 151 -4.49 -8.96 -6.15
CA GLY A 151 -4.37 -9.36 -4.74
C GLY A 151 -3.67 -8.30 -3.89
N ALA A 152 -2.60 -7.68 -4.41
CA ALA A 152 -1.93 -6.56 -3.75
C ALA A 152 -2.85 -5.35 -3.57
N ALA A 153 -3.68 -5.03 -4.57
CA ALA A 153 -4.65 -3.93 -4.50
C ALA A 153 -5.71 -4.20 -3.42
N ILE A 154 -6.26 -5.41 -3.37
CA ILE A 154 -7.25 -5.84 -2.36
C ILE A 154 -6.67 -5.80 -0.95
N LEU A 155 -5.51 -6.45 -0.72
CA LEU A 155 -4.87 -6.44 0.60
C LEU A 155 -4.52 -5.02 1.07
N GLY A 156 -4.11 -4.16 0.14
CA GLY A 156 -3.85 -2.76 0.48
C GLY A 156 -5.13 -1.95 0.74
N ALA A 157 -6.25 -2.30 0.11
CA ALA A 157 -7.54 -1.71 0.45
C ALA A 157 -8.01 -2.15 1.84
N ILE A 158 -7.85 -3.43 2.17
CA ILE A 158 -8.10 -3.96 3.52
C ILE A 158 -7.23 -3.24 4.54
N SER A 159 -5.93 -3.05 4.25
CA SER A 159 -5.05 -2.28 5.13
C SER A 159 -5.50 -0.82 5.27
N GLY A 160 -5.96 -0.17 4.21
CA GLY A 160 -6.44 1.22 4.29
C GLY A 160 -7.71 1.36 5.15
N LEU A 161 -8.61 0.39 5.06
CA LEU A 161 -9.78 0.31 5.94
C LEU A 161 -9.39 0.01 7.38
N TYR A 162 -8.40 -0.85 7.58
CA TYR A 162 -7.88 -1.17 8.90
C TYR A 162 -7.15 0.02 9.54
N ASP A 163 -6.42 0.82 8.76
CA ASP A 163 -5.83 2.08 9.22
C ASP A 163 -6.87 3.04 9.75
N LYS A 164 -7.99 3.16 9.03
CA LYS A 164 -9.11 3.95 9.49
C LYS A 164 -9.67 3.44 10.81
N TYR A 165 -9.84 2.14 10.95
CA TYR A 165 -10.28 1.52 12.21
C TYR A 165 -9.31 1.77 13.38
N LEU A 166 -8.00 1.71 13.13
CA LEU A 166 -6.99 1.94 14.17
C LEU A 166 -6.93 3.39 14.66
N MET A 167 -7.15 4.34 13.75
CA MET A 167 -6.95 5.77 14.02
C MET A 167 -8.23 6.51 14.41
N THR A 168 -9.42 5.95 14.13
CA THR A 168 -10.70 6.59 14.47
C THR A 168 -11.02 6.35 15.93
N THR A 169 -11.37 7.42 16.66
CA THR A 169 -11.77 7.35 18.08
C THR A 169 -13.22 6.90 18.24
N GLU A 170 -14.07 7.18 17.27
CA GLU A 170 -15.47 6.75 17.23
C GLU A 170 -15.59 5.34 16.62
N GLY A 171 -15.77 4.32 17.45
CA GLY A 171 -15.93 2.93 17.01
C GLY A 171 -14.63 2.22 16.58
N GLY A 172 -13.47 2.85 16.80
CA GLY A 172 -12.14 2.30 16.54
C GLY A 172 -11.22 2.36 17.77
N LEU A 173 -9.92 2.09 17.60
CA LEU A 173 -8.96 2.08 18.72
C LEU A 173 -8.44 3.48 19.11
N GLY A 174 -8.65 4.52 18.29
CA GLY A 174 -8.20 5.88 18.60
C GLY A 174 -6.68 6.03 18.79
N LEU A 175 -5.87 5.20 18.14
CA LEU A 175 -4.42 5.20 18.34
C LEU A 175 -3.75 6.45 17.75
N PRO A 176 -2.72 7.00 18.42
CA PRO A 176 -1.93 8.09 17.85
C PRO A 176 -1.29 7.67 16.52
N ARG A 177 -1.46 8.51 15.49
CA ARG A 177 -0.96 8.25 14.12
C ARG A 177 0.54 7.96 14.09
N LEU A 178 1.31 8.71 14.90
CA LEU A 178 2.76 8.56 14.99
C LEU A 178 3.16 7.20 15.59
N THR A 179 2.47 6.75 16.65
CA THR A 179 2.67 5.43 17.25
C THR A 179 2.41 4.33 16.24
N VAL A 180 1.27 4.38 15.53
CA VAL A 180 0.94 3.39 14.50
C VAL A 180 2.00 3.38 13.40
N GLN A 181 2.47 4.54 12.95
CA GLN A 181 3.42 4.63 11.84
C GLN A 181 4.84 4.18 12.22
N CYS A 182 5.34 4.55 13.40
CA CYS A 182 6.66 4.14 13.85
C CYS A 182 6.73 2.62 14.06
N TRP A 183 5.89 2.06 14.94
CA TRP A 183 5.93 0.63 15.28
C TRP A 183 5.64 -0.28 14.07
N TYR A 184 4.74 0.15 13.18
CA TYR A 184 4.50 -0.53 11.91
C TYR A 184 5.77 -0.67 11.06
N ASN A 185 6.54 0.43 10.86
CA ASN A 185 7.77 0.37 10.05
C ASN A 185 8.80 -0.59 10.67
N PHE A 186 8.97 -0.57 12.00
CA PHE A 186 9.87 -1.50 12.69
C PHE A 186 9.45 -2.96 12.53
N TYR A 187 8.16 -3.26 12.70
CA TYR A 187 7.66 -4.61 12.46
C TYR A 187 7.85 -5.03 11.01
N GLN A 188 7.66 -4.13 10.06
CA GLN A 188 7.91 -4.42 8.66
C GLN A 188 9.37 -4.78 8.38
N ALA A 189 10.31 -4.00 8.91
CA ALA A 189 11.74 -4.28 8.76
C ALA A 189 12.13 -5.59 9.44
N GLY A 190 11.59 -5.88 10.64
CA GLY A 190 11.82 -7.13 11.35
C GLY A 190 11.32 -8.36 10.59
N ILE A 191 10.06 -8.34 10.14
CA ILE A 191 9.47 -9.44 9.36
C ILE A 191 10.21 -9.62 8.03
N MET A 192 10.53 -8.54 7.32
CA MET A 192 11.29 -8.64 6.08
C MET A 192 12.71 -9.16 6.31
N GLY A 193 13.35 -8.81 7.42
CA GLY A 193 14.65 -9.35 7.82
C GLY A 193 14.58 -10.86 8.03
N VAL A 194 13.58 -11.34 8.77
CA VAL A 194 13.33 -12.78 8.96
C VAL A 194 13.05 -13.47 7.62
N MET A 195 12.21 -12.89 6.77
CA MET A 195 11.92 -13.46 5.45
C MET A 195 13.16 -13.53 4.55
N LEU A 196 14.04 -12.52 4.60
CA LEU A 196 15.30 -12.52 3.87
C LEU A 196 16.22 -13.63 4.37
N LEU A 197 16.34 -13.81 5.69
CA LEU A 197 17.15 -14.88 6.29
C LEU A 197 16.59 -16.27 6.00
N LEU A 198 15.27 -16.45 5.91
CA LEU A 198 14.67 -17.76 5.68
C LEU A 198 14.60 -18.15 4.20
N LEU A 199 14.32 -17.18 3.31
CA LEU A 199 14.03 -17.45 1.89
C LEU A 199 15.18 -17.07 0.95
N TRP A 200 16.10 -16.22 1.41
CA TRP A 200 17.20 -15.67 0.60
C TRP A 200 18.58 -15.93 1.23
N TRP A 201 18.67 -16.68 2.34
CA TRP A 201 19.98 -17.14 2.79
C TRP A 201 20.53 -18.15 1.78
N PRO A 202 21.73 -17.94 1.23
CA PRO A 202 22.31 -18.84 0.25
C PRO A 202 22.69 -20.14 0.95
N GLY A 203 21.95 -21.20 0.63
CA GLY A 203 22.45 -22.57 0.59
C GLY A 203 22.58 -22.97 -0.86
#